data_AF-A0A9D8XPQ0-F1
#
_entry.id   AF-A0A9D8XPQ0-F1
#
_cell.length_a   1.000
_cell.length_b   1.000
_cell.length_c   1.000
_cell.angle_alpha   90.00
_cell.angle_beta   90.00
_cell.angle_gamma   90.00
#
_symmetry.space_group_name_H-M   'P 1'
#
loop_
_entity.id
_entity.type
_entity.pdbx_description
1 polymer ?
#
loop_
_entity_poly.entity_id
_entity_poly.type
_entity_poly.pdbx_seq_one_letter_code
_entity_poly.pdbx_strand_id
1 'polypeptide(L)'
;SAVRRLLFDAGDDIEALMMLCRADITSRNTEKVRRFLENFRLVSEKMRDLEERDRIRNMQPPISGDMIMKAFGMEPCREVGDLKMAIKDAILDGIIPNEFQPAYDFLLEKAAEMGLSLKEPIKNPQEALE
;
A
#
# COMPACT_ATOMS: atom_id res chain seq x y z
N SER A 1 -12.27 -10.89 1.05
CA SER A 1 -13.63 -10.51 0.60
C SER A 1 -13.69 -10.65 -0.91
N ALA A 2 -14.82 -11.10 -1.49
CA ALA A 2 -15.02 -11.21 -2.94
C ALA A 2 -14.76 -9.86 -3.65
N VAL A 3 -15.15 -8.74 -3.02
CA VAL A 3 -14.91 -7.38 -3.53
C VAL A 3 -13.42 -7.08 -3.69
N ARG A 4 -12.58 -7.46 -2.72
CA ARG A 4 -11.13 -7.25 -2.81
C ARG A 4 -10.50 -8.10 -3.92
N ARG A 5 -10.99 -9.32 -4.12
CA ARG A 5 -10.51 -10.19 -5.21
C ARG A 5 -10.88 -9.58 -6.57
N LEU A 6 -12.10 -9.05 -6.70
CA LEU A 6 -12.52 -8.32 -7.90
C LEU A 6 -11.67 -7.06 -8.16
N LEU A 7 -11.37 -6.26 -7.13
CA LEU A 7 -10.45 -5.11 -7.26
C LEU A 7 -9.07 -5.53 -7.75
N PHE A 8 -8.53 -6.63 -7.23
CA PHE A 8 -7.22 -7.14 -7.62
C PHE A 8 -7.22 -7.72 -9.04
N ASP A 9 -8.22 -8.53 -9.39
CA ASP A 9 -8.30 -9.20 -10.68
C ASP A 9 -8.62 -8.22 -11.82
N ALA A 10 -9.46 -7.20 -11.56
CA ALA A 10 -9.82 -6.19 -12.55
C ALA A 10 -8.78 -5.07 -12.66
N GLY A 11 -8.04 -4.76 -11.58
CA GLY A 11 -6.99 -3.73 -11.58
C GLY A 11 -7.48 -2.41 -12.17
N ASP A 12 -6.78 -1.92 -13.19
CA ASP A 12 -7.07 -0.65 -13.87
C ASP A 12 -8.41 -0.65 -14.63
N ASP A 13 -8.94 -1.83 -14.99
CA ASP A 13 -10.21 -1.97 -15.72
C ASP A 13 -11.44 -1.91 -14.80
N ILE A 14 -11.27 -1.79 -13.48
CA ILE A 14 -12.37 -1.83 -12.52
C ILE A 14 -13.43 -0.75 -12.80
N GLU A 15 -13.01 0.47 -13.14
CA GLU A 15 -13.93 1.57 -13.39
C GLU A 15 -14.78 1.33 -14.65
N ALA A 16 -14.13 0.85 -15.72
CA ALA A 16 -14.81 0.49 -16.96
C ALA A 16 -15.78 -0.68 -16.76
N LEU A 17 -15.37 -1.70 -16.00
CA LEU A 17 -16.21 -2.84 -15.65
C LEU A 17 -17.46 -2.41 -14.88
N MET A 18 -17.30 -1.55 -13.88
CA MET A 18 -18.42 -1.05 -13.07
C MET A 18 -19.36 -0.17 -13.91
N MET A 19 -18.81 0.65 -14.81
CA MET A 19 -19.62 1.43 -15.75
C MET A 19 -20.47 0.55 -16.65
N LEU A 20 -19.88 -0.49 -17.24
CA LEU A 20 -20.59 -1.47 -18.07
C LEU A 20 -21.69 -2.20 -17.27
N CYS A 21 -21.35 -2.72 -16.09
CA CYS A 21 -22.30 -3.40 -15.22
C CYS A 21 -23.50 -2.53 -14.87
N ARG A 22 -23.28 -1.23 -14.62
CA ARG A 22 -24.36 -0.28 -14.32
C ARG A 22 -25.28 -0.03 -15.51
N ALA A 23 -24.71 0.10 -16.72
CA ALA A 23 -25.46 0.30 -17.95
C ALA A 23 -26.38 -0.90 -18.27
N ASP A 24 -25.94 -2.11 -17.94
CA ASP A 24 -26.68 -3.36 -18.15
C ASP A 24 -27.86 -3.56 -17.17
N ILE A 25 -27.99 -2.73 -16.13
CA ILE A 25 -29.13 -2.78 -15.20
C ILE A 25 -30.37 -2.19 -15.90
N THR A 26 -31.01 -3.03 -16.71
CA THR A 26 -32.23 -2.71 -17.44
C THR A 26 -33.32 -3.75 -17.14
N SER A 27 -34.56 -3.28 -16.99
CA SER A 27 -35.71 -4.18 -16.86
C SER A 27 -37.00 -3.40 -17.12
N ARG A 28 -38.05 -4.10 -17.57
CA ARG A 28 -39.41 -3.53 -17.60
C ARG A 28 -39.98 -3.31 -16.19
N ASN A 29 -39.45 -4.02 -15.19
CA ASN A 29 -39.85 -3.86 -13.79
C ASN A 29 -38.99 -2.77 -13.12
N THR A 30 -39.61 -1.63 -12.83
CA THR A 30 -38.95 -0.44 -12.25
C THR A 30 -38.48 -0.66 -10.81
N GLU A 31 -39.19 -1.45 -10.01
CA GLU A 31 -38.76 -1.81 -8.65
C GLU A 31 -37.51 -2.70 -8.67
N LYS A 32 -37.45 -3.64 -9.61
CA LYS A 32 -36.28 -4.50 -9.81
C LYS A 32 -35.06 -3.66 -10.19
N VAL A 33 -35.20 -2.71 -11.12
CA VAL A 33 -34.14 -1.77 -11.50
C VAL A 33 -33.67 -0.97 -10.28
N ARG A 34 -34.60 -0.37 -9.53
CA ARG A 34 -34.27 0.41 -8.33
C ARG A 34 -33.46 -0.41 -7.32
N ARG A 35 -33.91 -1.63 -7.01
CA ARG A 35 -33.22 -2.52 -6.06
C ARG A 35 -31.81 -2.89 -6.52
N PHE A 36 -31.61 -3.18 -7.81
CA PHE A 36 -30.28 -3.49 -8.32
C PHE A 36 -29.35 -2.28 -8.33
N LEU A 37 -29.86 -1.09 -8.68
CA LEU A 37 -29.08 0.14 -8.61
C LEU A 37 -28.65 0.46 -7.18
N GLU A 38 -29.53 0.25 -6.20
CA GLU A 38 -29.20 0.44 -4.79
C GLU A 38 -28.11 -0.54 -4.31
N ASN A 39 -28.27 -1.83 -4.62
CA ASN A 39 -27.24 -2.83 -4.31
C ASN A 39 -25.90 -2.54 -5.01
N PHE A 40 -25.95 -2.11 -6.27
CA PHE A 40 -24.78 -1.73 -7.04
C PHE A 40 -24.06 -0.53 -6.41
N ARG A 41 -24.82 0.47 -5.93
CA ARG A 41 -24.29 1.62 -5.20
C ARG A 41 -23.57 1.17 -3.93
N LEU A 42 -24.16 0.28 -3.13
CA LEU A 42 -23.54 -0.24 -1.91
C LEU A 42 -22.23 -0.98 -2.19
N VAL A 43 -22.17 -1.79 -3.27
CA VAL A 43 -20.94 -2.47 -3.68
C VAL A 43 -19.87 -1.45 -4.10
N SER A 44 -20.27 -0.42 -4.86
CA SER A 44 -19.37 0.64 -5.34
C SER A 44 -18.78 1.46 -4.17
N GLU A 45 -19.60 1.81 -3.18
CA GLU A 45 -19.14 2.49 -1.95
C GLU A 45 -18.14 1.61 -1.19
N LYS A 46 -18.48 0.33 -1.01
CA LYS A 46 -17.59 -0.62 -0.34
C LYS A 46 -16.26 -0.84 -1.08
N MET A 47 -16.26 -0.77 -2.41
CA MET A 47 -15.04 -0.83 -3.22
C MET A 47 -14.14 0.37 -2.94
N ARG A 48 -14.68 1.59 -2.99
CA ARG A 48 -13.92 2.82 -2.70
C ARG A 48 -13.33 2.81 -1.29
N ASP A 49 -14.12 2.44 -0.29
CA ASP A 49 -13.66 2.32 1.09
C ASP A 49 -12.50 1.32 1.22
N LEU A 50 -12.57 0.20 0.48
CA LEU A 50 -11.53 -0.81 0.48
C LEU A 50 -10.27 -0.32 -0.25
N GLU A 51 -10.40 0.34 -1.40
CA GLU A 51 -9.27 0.92 -2.12
C GLU A 51 -8.57 1.99 -1.29
N GLU A 52 -9.30 2.86 -0.60
CA GLU A 52 -8.69 3.89 0.25
C GLU A 52 -7.93 3.27 1.42
N ARG A 53 -8.54 2.29 2.08
CA ARG A 53 -7.86 1.53 3.15
C ARG A 53 -6.67 0.73 2.63
N ASP A 54 -6.78 0.15 1.44
CA ASP A 54 -5.71 -0.66 0.84
C ASP A 54 -4.62 0.24 0.25
N ARG A 55 -4.88 1.47 -0.20
CA ARG A 55 -3.84 2.46 -0.56
C ARG A 55 -2.93 2.76 0.63
N ILE A 56 -3.51 3.02 1.80
CA ILE A 56 -2.78 3.25 3.04
C ILE A 56 -2.00 1.98 3.46
N ARG A 57 -2.64 0.80 3.36
CA ARG A 57 -2.00 -0.46 3.76
C ARG A 57 -0.93 -0.95 2.80
N ASN A 58 -1.08 -0.73 1.51
CA ASN A 58 -0.15 -1.20 0.49
C ASN A 58 0.96 -0.20 0.21
N MET A 59 0.93 0.99 0.82
CA MET A 59 2.04 1.93 0.78
C MET A 59 3.31 1.21 1.24
N GLN A 60 4.25 1.09 0.31
CA GLN A 60 5.56 0.52 0.58
C GLN A 60 6.51 1.65 0.98
N PRO A 61 7.29 1.49 2.06
CA PRO A 61 8.37 2.42 2.35
C PRO A 61 9.43 2.37 1.24
N PRO A 62 10.19 3.46 1.03
CA PRO A 62 11.19 3.54 -0.04
C PRO A 62 12.41 2.64 0.24
N ILE A 63 12.53 2.10 1.46
CA ILE A 63 13.58 1.16 1.88
C ILE A 63 12.98 -0.24 2.05
N SER A 64 13.51 -1.20 1.30
CA SER A 64 13.06 -2.59 1.37
C SER A 64 13.75 -3.36 2.50
N GLY A 65 13.16 -4.49 2.93
CA GLY A 65 13.77 -5.35 3.95
C GLY A 65 15.14 -5.89 3.55
N ASP A 66 15.35 -6.15 2.25
CA ASP A 66 16.64 -6.60 1.72
C ASP A 66 17.73 -5.55 1.86
N MET A 67 17.37 -4.27 1.71
CA MET A 67 18.30 -3.16 1.93
C MET A 67 18.73 -3.09 3.40
N ILE A 68 17.78 -3.24 4.32
CA ILE A 68 18.03 -3.26 5.77
C ILE A 68 18.93 -4.45 6.13
N MET A 69 18.59 -5.64 5.66
CA MET A 69 19.36 -6.87 5.90
C MET A 69 20.82 -6.71 5.43
N LYS A 70 21.04 -6.16 4.24
CA LYS A 70 22.39 -5.89 3.73
C LYS A 70 23.12 -4.84 4.57
N ALA A 71 22.47 -3.73 4.88
CA ALA A 71 23.08 -2.62 5.60
C ALA A 71 23.56 -2.98 7.01
N PHE A 72 22.79 -3.79 7.72
CA PHE A 72 23.12 -4.24 9.07
C PHE A 72 23.78 -5.62 9.10
N GLY A 73 23.89 -6.30 7.95
CA GLY A 73 24.38 -7.67 7.83
C GLY A 73 23.60 -8.65 8.69
N MET A 74 22.26 -8.57 8.61
CA MET A 74 21.30 -9.37 9.36
C MET A 74 20.62 -10.40 8.47
N GLU A 75 20.28 -11.56 9.06
CA GLU A 75 19.35 -12.50 8.45
C GLU A 75 17.89 -12.01 8.60
N PRO A 76 16.91 -12.63 7.92
CA PRO A 76 15.50 -12.29 8.08
C PRO A 76 15.06 -12.44 9.54
N CYS A 77 14.98 -11.33 10.27
CA CYS A 77 14.63 -11.29 11.69
C CYS A 77 13.45 -10.36 11.95
N ARG A 78 12.92 -10.41 13.18
CA ARG A 78 11.81 -9.56 13.61
C ARG A 78 12.17 -8.06 13.56
N GLU A 79 13.41 -7.71 13.90
CA GLU A 79 13.88 -6.33 13.94
C GLU A 79 13.81 -5.65 12.56
N VAL A 80 14.10 -6.39 11.48
CA VAL A 80 13.92 -5.90 10.11
C VAL A 80 12.45 -5.56 9.83
N GLY A 81 11.53 -6.38 10.34
CA GLY A 81 10.09 -6.13 10.24
C GLY A 81 9.67 -4.89 11.03
N ASP A 82 10.17 -4.74 12.26
CA ASP A 82 9.87 -3.61 13.13
C ASP A 82 10.40 -2.29 12.52
N LEU A 83 11.60 -2.28 11.93
CA LEU A 83 12.15 -1.12 11.22
C LEU A 83 11.32 -0.74 10.00
N LYS A 84 10.90 -1.71 9.17
CA LYS A 84 10.02 -1.44 8.01
C LYS A 84 8.69 -0.84 8.44
N MET A 85 8.13 -1.35 9.54
CA MET A 85 6.86 -0.87 10.06
C MET A 85 7.02 0.54 10.64
N ALA A 86 8.09 0.81 11.39
CA ALA A 86 8.37 2.13 11.93
C ALA A 86 8.51 3.20 10.83
N ILE A 87 9.22 2.91 9.74
CA ILE A 87 9.32 3.83 8.59
C ILE A 87 7.95 4.07 7.97
N LYS A 88 7.19 3.00 7.74
CA LYS A 88 5.86 3.09 7.13
C LYS A 88 4.92 3.94 7.99
N ASP A 89 4.89 3.69 9.29
CA ASP A 89 4.06 4.43 10.23
C ASP A 89 4.48 5.91 10.28
N ALA A 90 5.78 6.20 10.31
CA ALA A 90 6.29 7.58 10.26
C ALA A 90 5.90 8.33 8.97
N ILE A 91 5.84 7.66 7.83
CA ILE A 91 5.35 8.26 6.57
C ILE A 91 3.84 8.48 6.64
N LEU A 92 3.07 7.51 7.15
CA LEU A 92 1.62 7.62 7.28
C LEU A 92 1.19 8.72 8.26
N ASP A 93 1.96 8.91 9.33
CA ASP A 93 1.77 9.96 10.33
C ASP A 93 2.30 11.34 9.87
N GLY A 94 2.95 11.39 8.69
CA GLY A 94 3.49 12.62 8.12
C GLY A 94 4.74 13.17 8.82
N ILE A 95 5.42 12.33 9.61
CA ILE A 95 6.67 12.68 10.30
C ILE A 95 7.81 12.82 9.29
N ILE A 96 7.84 11.91 8.30
CA ILE A 96 8.83 11.91 7.22
C ILE A 96 8.14 11.81 5.85
N PRO A 97 8.69 12.42 4.79
CA PRO A 97 8.19 12.22 3.44
C PRO A 97 8.48 10.80 2.92
N ASN A 98 7.73 10.35 1.92
CA ASN A 98 7.93 9.06 1.25
C ASN A 98 9.12 9.12 0.26
N GLU A 99 10.30 9.45 0.78
CA GLU A 99 11.54 9.62 0.02
C GLU A 99 12.67 8.81 0.64
N PHE A 100 13.65 8.42 -0.18
CA PHE A 100 14.74 7.54 0.25
C PHE A 100 15.57 8.16 1.38
N GLN A 101 16.02 9.41 1.21
CA GLN A 101 16.92 10.05 2.16
C GLN A 101 16.28 10.22 3.56
N PRO A 102 15.07 10.78 3.69
CA PRO A 102 14.44 10.96 5.01
C PRO A 102 14.07 9.63 5.67
N ALA A 103 13.67 8.63 4.90
CA ALA A 103 13.45 7.27 5.41
C ALA A 103 14.76 6.61 5.89
N TYR A 104 15.88 6.88 5.22
CA TYR A 104 17.19 6.36 5.59
C TYR A 104 17.69 6.97 6.89
N ASP A 105 17.56 8.29 7.02
CA ASP A 105 17.93 9.00 8.24
C ASP A 105 17.10 8.52 9.44
N PHE A 106 15.78 8.36 9.25
CA PHE A 106 14.88 7.81 10.28
C PHE A 106 15.20 6.36 10.63
N LEU A 107 15.57 5.54 9.64
CA LEU A 107 16.01 4.16 9.86
C LEU A 107 17.29 4.12 10.71
N LEU A 108 18.27 4.99 10.45
CA LEU A 108 19.50 5.06 11.24
C LEU A 108 19.23 5.45 12.68
N GLU A 109 18.35 6.42 12.92
CA GLU A 109 17.93 6.83 14.25
C GLU A 109 17.26 5.66 15.01
N LYS A 110 16.30 4.98 14.38
CA LYS A 110 15.65 3.81 14.99
C LYS A 110 16.56 2.62 15.17
N ALA A 111 17.46 2.35 14.24
CA ALA A 111 18.46 1.31 14.40
C ALA A 111 19.39 1.60 15.59
N ALA A 112 19.82 2.85 15.77
CA ALA A 112 20.63 3.26 16.90
C ALA A 112 19.90 3.10 18.25
N GLU A 113 18.62 3.46 18.32
CA GLU A 113 17.78 3.20 19.51
C GLU A 113 17.67 1.70 19.84
N MET A 114 17.62 0.86 18.81
CA MET A 114 17.57 -0.60 18.96
C MET A 114 18.94 -1.24 19.21
N GLY A 115 20.02 -0.45 19.24
CA GLY A 115 21.40 -0.94 19.44
C GLY A 115 22.01 -1.64 18.23
N LEU A 116 21.44 -1.44 17.04
CA LEU A 116 21.89 -2.04 15.79
C LEU A 116 23.03 -1.23 15.19
N SER A 117 24.11 -1.91 14.80
CA SER A 117 25.30 -1.28 14.21
C SER A 117 25.28 -1.40 12.69
N LEU A 118 25.33 -0.27 12.00
CA LEU A 118 25.45 -0.22 10.55
C LEU A 118 26.78 -0.83 10.10
N LYS A 119 26.74 -1.81 9.18
CA LYS A 119 27.93 -2.39 8.57
C LYS A 119 28.22 -1.79 7.20
N GLU A 120 27.19 -1.59 6.40
CA GLU A 120 27.29 -1.01 5.06
C GLU A 120 26.20 0.05 4.86
N PRO A 121 26.52 1.18 4.20
CA PRO A 121 25.51 2.18 3.86
C PRO A 121 24.54 1.65 2.79
N ILE A 122 23.25 1.93 2.95
CA ILE A 122 22.26 1.63 1.90
C ILE A 122 22.50 2.61 0.76
N LYS A 123 22.84 2.10 -0.42
CA LYS A 123 22.99 2.92 -1.62
C LYS A 123 21.61 3.25 -2.17
N ASN A 124 21.39 4.52 -2.51
CA ASN A 124 20.18 4.94 -3.19
C ASN A 124 20.13 4.25 -4.58
N PRO A 125 19.09 3.46 -4.89
CA PRO A 125 18.96 2.83 -6.20
C PRO A 125 18.94 3.83 -7.36
N GLN A 126 18.52 5.07 -7.11
CA GLN A 126 18.43 6.13 -8.13
C GLN A 126 19.78 6.78 -8.47
N GLU A 127 20.78 6.73 -7.57
CA GLU A 127 22.12 7.28 -7.80
C GLU A 127 23.04 6.34 -8.59
N ALA A 128 22.65 5.07 -8.78
CA ALA A 128 23.45 4.09 -9.54
C ALA A 128 23.27 4.17 -11.06
N LEU A 129 22.46 5.12 -11.55
CA LEU A 129 22.12 5.32 -12.97
C LEU A 129 22.74 6.59 -13.58
N GLU A 130 23.57 7.32 -12.84
CA GLU A 130 24.45 8.38 -13.37
C GLU A 130 25.89 7.89 -13.54
#